data_AF-A0A560R196-F1
#
_entry.id   AF-A0A560R196-F1
#
_cell.length_a   1.000
_cell.length_b   1.000
_cell.length_c   1.000
_cell.angle_alpha   90.00
_cell.angle_beta   90.00
_cell.angle_gamma   90.00
#
_symmetry.space_group_name_H-M   'P 1'
#
loop_
_entity.id
_entity.type
_entity.pdbx_description
1 polymer ?
#
loop_
_entity_poly.entity_id
_entity_poly.type
_entity_poly.pdbx_seq_one_letter_code
_entity_poly.pdbx_strand_id
1 'polypeptide(L)'
;MRRAVRRVFATLKTAFPAWYEKHYGDARAEQLARRVWMTGIQELGDEAVNRGLQRMVLECKFPPSPSDFMDLCERVDDMPSEAQAWDEALRGSYSHKAVKIAAEATSTFDLRAGNHNDKALKQRFERNYAIVMRRAQTGQPLEGRIAKGIGSDSMRPREQVQLEHSRKEAEALVIAQGIPANPQSARAMLLAKLGIRREDHA
;
A
#
# COMPACT_ATOMS: atom_id res chain seq x y z
N MET A 1 15.25 1.78 -13.70
CA MET A 1 15.92 2.86 -12.91
C MET A 1 16.99 3.63 -13.69
N ARG A 2 18.25 3.17 -13.84
CA ARG A 2 19.27 3.90 -14.64
C ARG A 2 18.85 4.15 -16.10
N ARG A 3 18.05 3.23 -16.67
CA ARG A 3 17.46 3.36 -18.00
C ARG A 3 16.44 4.51 -18.09
N ALA A 4 15.63 4.73 -17.06
CA ALA A 4 14.59 5.77 -17.05
C ALA A 4 15.21 7.17 -17.06
N VAL A 5 16.18 7.43 -16.17
CA VAL A 5 16.94 8.70 -16.15
C VAL A 5 17.66 8.94 -17.47
N ARG A 6 18.23 7.89 -18.09
CA ARG A 6 18.83 8.00 -19.43
C ARG A 6 17.81 8.42 -20.49
N ARG A 7 16.59 7.88 -20.48
CA ARG A 7 15.51 8.29 -21.41
C ARG A 7 15.13 9.76 -21.20
N VAL A 8 15.06 10.23 -19.95
CA VAL A 8 14.80 11.64 -19.64
C VAL A 8 15.87 12.55 -20.23
N PHE A 9 17.15 12.27 -19.97
CA PHE A 9 18.24 13.09 -20.51
C PHE A 9 18.34 13.00 -22.03
N ALA A 10 18.06 11.83 -22.63
CA ALA A 10 17.98 11.71 -24.08
C ALA A 10 16.86 12.60 -24.65
N THR A 11 15.68 12.60 -24.02
CA THR A 11 14.53 13.41 -24.46
C THR A 11 14.80 14.90 -24.26
N LEU A 12 15.41 15.30 -23.14
CA LEU A 12 15.83 16.69 -22.91
C LEU A 12 16.83 17.16 -23.98
N LYS A 13 17.80 16.31 -24.35
CA LYS A 13 18.79 16.61 -25.38
C LYS A 13 18.15 16.78 -26.77
N THR A 14 17.12 15.99 -27.10
CA THR A 14 16.45 16.07 -28.40
C THR A 14 15.40 17.18 -28.47
N ALA A 15 14.61 17.38 -27.41
CA ALA A 15 13.50 18.32 -27.38
C ALA A 15 13.94 19.75 -27.04
N PHE A 16 15.02 19.91 -26.28
CA PHE A 16 15.52 21.21 -25.82
C PHE A 16 17.05 21.36 -25.98
N PRO A 17 17.58 21.21 -27.20
CA PRO A 17 19.02 21.06 -27.44
C PRO A 17 19.85 22.27 -26.96
N ALA A 18 19.41 23.49 -27.24
CA ALA A 18 20.15 24.70 -26.85
C ALA A 18 20.21 24.89 -25.32
N TRP A 19 19.10 24.58 -24.62
CA TRP A 19 19.07 24.64 -23.16
C TRP A 19 19.93 23.53 -22.56
N TYR A 20 19.88 22.33 -23.13
CA TYR A 20 20.65 21.17 -22.68
C TYR A 20 22.15 21.45 -22.77
N GLU A 21 22.63 21.93 -23.92
CA GLU A 21 24.06 22.22 -24.11
C GLU A 21 24.56 23.26 -23.09
N LYS A 22 23.76 24.29 -22.83
CA LYS A 22 24.10 25.35 -21.88
C LYS A 22 24.27 24.86 -20.44
N HIS A 23 23.45 23.91 -19.98
CA HIS A 23 23.42 23.51 -18.56
C HIS A 23 24.03 22.13 -18.29
N TYR A 24 23.97 21.23 -19.27
CA TYR A 24 24.41 19.83 -19.19
C TYR A 24 25.40 19.44 -20.29
N GLY A 25 25.94 20.39 -21.07
CA GLY A 25 26.96 20.12 -22.09
C GLY A 25 28.28 19.58 -21.50
N ASP A 26 28.61 19.97 -20.26
CA ASP A 26 29.74 19.40 -19.54
C ASP A 26 29.39 18.03 -18.93
N ALA A 27 30.29 17.04 -19.12
CA ALA A 27 30.07 15.67 -18.69
C ALA A 27 29.91 15.53 -17.16
N ARG A 28 30.61 16.35 -16.36
CA ARG A 28 30.50 16.32 -14.91
C ARG A 28 29.19 16.96 -14.45
N ALA A 29 28.78 18.07 -15.08
CA ALA A 29 27.48 18.69 -14.84
C ALA A 29 26.32 17.73 -15.16
N GLU A 30 26.37 17.04 -16.31
CA GLU A 30 25.36 16.05 -16.68
C GLU A 30 25.32 14.89 -15.68
N GLN A 31 26.47 14.38 -15.24
CA GLN A 31 26.53 13.28 -14.27
C GLN A 31 25.95 13.68 -12.90
N LEU A 32 26.19 14.90 -12.44
CA LEU A 32 25.61 15.43 -11.21
C LEU A 32 24.09 15.59 -11.34
N ALA A 33 23.62 16.17 -12.44
CA ALA A 33 22.20 16.32 -12.70
C ALA A 33 21.49 14.96 -12.73
N ARG A 34 22.05 13.96 -13.42
CA ARG A 34 21.49 12.60 -13.45
C ARG A 34 21.33 11.99 -12.06
N ARG A 35 22.23 12.29 -11.12
CA ARG A 35 22.08 11.83 -9.72
C ARG A 35 20.91 12.50 -9.02
N VAL A 36 20.71 13.80 -9.21
CA VAL A 36 19.55 14.52 -8.66
C VAL A 36 18.25 13.98 -9.24
N TRP A 37 18.17 13.81 -10.56
CA TRP A 37 16.96 13.27 -11.20
C TRP A 37 16.65 11.82 -10.77
N MET A 38 17.67 11.05 -10.39
CA MET A 38 17.49 9.67 -9.93
C MET A 38 16.71 9.58 -8.61
N THR A 39 16.80 10.58 -7.73
CA THR A 39 16.13 10.53 -6.41
C THR A 39 14.61 10.63 -6.51
N GLY A 40 14.08 11.27 -7.57
CA GLY A 40 12.64 11.31 -7.86
C GLY A 40 12.19 10.14 -8.72
N ILE A 41 12.89 9.89 -9.84
CA ILE A 41 12.50 8.87 -10.84
C ILE A 41 12.53 7.46 -10.27
N GLN A 42 13.30 7.21 -9.20
CA GLN A 42 13.38 5.90 -8.58
C GLN A 42 12.05 5.32 -8.09
N GLU A 43 11.13 6.19 -7.68
CA GLU A 43 9.82 5.79 -7.15
C GLU A 43 8.79 5.55 -8.28
N LEU A 44 9.14 5.88 -9.53
CA LEU A 44 8.25 5.77 -10.68
C LEU A 44 8.49 4.49 -11.49
N GLY A 45 7.38 3.88 -11.89
CA GLY A 45 7.33 2.85 -12.90
C GLY A 45 7.57 3.38 -14.31
N ASP A 46 7.92 2.48 -15.23
CA ASP A 46 8.26 2.85 -16.61
C ASP A 46 7.10 3.54 -17.34
N GLU A 47 5.84 3.19 -17.06
CA GLU A 47 4.67 3.83 -17.67
C GLU A 47 4.52 5.29 -17.25
N ALA A 48 4.68 5.60 -15.96
CA ALA A 48 4.60 6.98 -15.46
C ALA A 48 5.69 7.85 -16.09
N VAL A 49 6.91 7.33 -16.18
CA VAL A 49 8.00 8.03 -16.87
C VAL A 49 7.68 8.26 -18.34
N ASN A 50 7.15 7.26 -19.05
CA ASN A 50 6.81 7.42 -20.47
C ASN A 50 5.71 8.47 -20.70
N ARG A 51 4.69 8.54 -19.84
CA ARG A 51 3.67 9.59 -19.88
C ARG A 51 4.27 10.98 -19.64
N GLY A 52 5.10 11.11 -18.59
CA GLY A 52 5.78 12.36 -18.30
C GLY A 52 6.68 12.84 -19.45
N LEU A 53 7.39 11.92 -20.10
CA LEU A 53 8.21 12.23 -21.29
C LEU A 53 7.35 12.74 -22.46
N GLN A 54 6.23 12.08 -22.75
CA GLN A 54 5.34 12.52 -23.82
C GLN A 54 4.80 13.94 -23.54
N ARG A 55 4.36 14.20 -22.32
CA ARG A 55 3.83 15.53 -21.94
C ARG A 55 4.89 16.60 -21.90
N MET A 56 6.10 16.28 -21.43
CA MET A 56 7.23 17.20 -21.49
C MET A 56 7.48 17.69 -22.91
N VAL A 57 7.35 16.81 -23.91
CA VAL A 57 7.54 17.18 -25.33
C VAL A 57 6.36 17.98 -25.87
N LEU A 58 5.12 17.66 -25.46
CA LEU A 58 3.90 18.26 -26.03
C LEU A 58 3.49 19.58 -25.36
N GLU A 59 3.75 19.73 -24.07
CA GLU A 59 3.19 20.80 -23.23
C GLU A 59 4.24 21.83 -22.80
N CYS A 60 5.50 21.42 -22.60
CA CYS A 60 6.52 22.29 -22.03
C CYS A 60 7.23 23.11 -23.11
N LYS A 61 7.21 24.45 -22.97
CA LYS A 61 7.99 25.37 -23.81
C LYS A 61 9.48 25.43 -23.41
N PHE A 62 9.78 25.08 -22.16
CA PHE A 62 11.13 25.01 -21.61
C PHE A 62 11.29 23.72 -20.81
N PRO A 63 12.52 23.21 -20.63
CA PRO A 63 12.80 22.05 -19.78
C PRO A 63 12.20 22.20 -18.39
N PRO A 64 11.41 21.21 -17.91
CA PRO A 64 10.90 21.22 -16.55
C PRO A 64 12.02 21.01 -15.54
N SER A 65 11.81 21.51 -14.32
CA SER A 65 12.63 21.08 -13.19
C SER A 65 12.36 19.60 -12.85
N PRO A 66 13.22 18.93 -12.07
CA PRO A 66 12.96 17.55 -11.64
C PRO A 66 11.59 17.39 -10.95
N SER A 67 11.17 18.35 -10.11
CA SER A 67 9.86 18.31 -9.44
C SER A 67 8.72 18.47 -10.42
N ASP A 68 8.79 19.46 -11.33
CA ASP A 68 7.71 19.67 -12.31
C ASP A 68 7.57 18.45 -13.23
N PHE A 69 8.68 17.78 -13.55
CA PHE A 69 8.63 16.53 -14.32
C PHE A 69 7.94 15.40 -13.55
N MET A 70 8.08 15.32 -12.23
CA MET A 70 7.35 14.35 -11.41
C MET A 70 5.85 14.60 -11.49
N ASP A 71 5.41 15.86 -11.40
CA ASP A 71 4.00 16.24 -11.55
C ASP A 71 3.43 15.82 -12.92
N LEU A 72 4.23 15.97 -13.99
CA LEU A 72 3.87 15.50 -15.33
C LEU A 72 3.72 13.98 -15.42
N CYS A 73 4.54 13.22 -14.68
CA CYS A 73 4.48 11.76 -14.63
C CYS A 73 3.26 11.25 -13.84
N GLU A 74 2.93 11.93 -12.75
CA GLU A 74 1.87 11.54 -11.81
C GLU A 74 0.47 11.86 -12.32
N ARG A 75 0.30 12.91 -13.13
CA ARG A 75 -1.03 13.25 -13.65
C ARG A 75 -1.54 12.09 -14.54
N VAL A 76 -2.69 11.52 -14.17
CA VAL A 76 -3.38 10.49 -14.96
C VAL A 76 -4.66 11.13 -15.47
N ASP A 77 -4.77 11.27 -16.79
CA ASP A 77 -5.98 11.81 -17.41
C ASP A 77 -7.11 10.76 -17.33
N ASP A 78 -8.36 11.20 -17.36
CA ASP A 78 -9.56 10.34 -17.41
C ASP A 78 -9.83 9.43 -16.19
N MET A 79 -9.26 9.75 -15.02
CA MET A 79 -9.57 9.02 -13.79
C MET A 79 -10.85 9.56 -13.13
N PRO A 80 -11.85 8.72 -12.83
CA PRO A 80 -13.07 9.16 -12.15
C PRO A 80 -12.78 9.74 -10.76
N SER A 81 -13.58 10.71 -10.32
CA SER A 81 -13.53 11.16 -8.93
C SER A 81 -13.95 10.05 -7.97
N GLU A 82 -13.60 10.15 -6.68
CA GLU A 82 -13.99 9.14 -5.69
C GLU A 82 -15.51 8.94 -5.62
N ALA A 83 -16.28 10.02 -5.73
CA ALA A 83 -17.74 9.98 -5.75
C ALA A 83 -18.28 9.27 -7.00
N GLN A 84 -17.75 9.59 -8.18
CA GLN A 84 -18.14 8.93 -9.44
C GLN A 84 -17.77 7.45 -9.42
N ALA A 85 -16.56 7.12 -8.96
CA ALA A 85 -16.09 5.74 -8.82
C ALA A 85 -16.97 4.94 -7.86
N TRP A 86 -17.42 5.55 -6.76
CA TRP A 86 -18.35 4.93 -5.81
C TRP A 86 -19.72 4.63 -6.46
N ASP A 87 -20.29 5.58 -7.18
CA ASP A 87 -21.57 5.41 -7.88
C ASP A 87 -21.49 4.34 -8.98
N GLU A 88 -20.37 4.29 -9.70
CA GLU A 88 -20.09 3.23 -10.67
C GLU A 88 -19.93 1.85 -10.02
N ALA A 89 -19.25 1.79 -8.87
CA ALA A 89 -19.03 0.56 -8.13
C ALA A 89 -20.33 -0.06 -7.61
N LEU A 90 -21.25 0.76 -7.09
CA LEU A 90 -22.58 0.32 -6.67
C LEU A 90 -23.44 -0.15 -7.85
N ARG A 91 -23.36 0.54 -9.01
CA ARG A 91 -24.08 0.13 -10.23
C ARG A 91 -23.50 -1.12 -10.89
N GLY A 92 -22.22 -1.43 -10.62
CA GLY A 92 -21.50 -2.53 -11.28
C GLY A 92 -21.15 -2.25 -12.75
N SER A 93 -21.17 -0.98 -13.18
CA SER A 93 -20.79 -0.54 -14.51
C SER A 93 -19.60 0.41 -14.40
N TYR A 94 -18.46 0.01 -14.95
CA TYR A 94 -17.18 0.68 -14.73
C TYR A 94 -16.72 1.43 -15.98
N SER A 95 -16.50 2.75 -15.85
CA SER A 95 -15.94 3.58 -16.92
C SER A 95 -14.42 3.39 -17.04
N HIS A 96 -13.75 3.09 -15.93
CA HIS A 96 -12.29 2.95 -15.88
C HIS A 96 -11.85 1.66 -15.19
N LYS A 97 -10.76 1.05 -15.67
CA LYS A 97 -10.21 -0.21 -15.12
C LYS A 97 -9.87 -0.09 -13.62
N ALA A 98 -9.44 1.10 -13.19
CA ALA A 98 -9.17 1.37 -11.77
C ALA A 98 -10.39 1.17 -10.87
N VAL A 99 -11.57 1.61 -11.31
CA VAL A 99 -12.83 1.46 -10.56
C VAL A 99 -13.19 -0.02 -10.45
N LYS A 100 -13.07 -0.78 -11.54
CA LYS A 100 -13.30 -2.22 -11.55
C LYS A 100 -12.40 -2.95 -10.55
N ILE A 101 -11.10 -2.67 -10.57
CA ILE A 101 -10.14 -3.31 -9.65
C ILE A 101 -10.44 -2.95 -8.19
N ALA A 102 -10.77 -1.69 -7.91
CA ALA A 102 -11.16 -1.26 -6.57
C ALA A 102 -12.45 -1.94 -6.09
N ALA A 103 -13.42 -2.13 -6.99
CA ALA A 103 -14.67 -2.84 -6.69
C ALA A 103 -14.42 -4.33 -6.39
N GLU A 104 -13.61 -5.01 -7.21
CA GLU A 104 -13.20 -6.40 -6.99
C GLU A 104 -12.44 -6.60 -5.67
N ALA A 105 -11.56 -5.65 -5.31
CA ALA A 105 -10.84 -5.68 -4.04
C ALA A 105 -11.74 -5.45 -2.81
N THR A 106 -12.88 -4.77 -3.00
CA THR A 106 -13.84 -4.47 -1.93
C THR A 106 -14.79 -5.63 -1.69
N SER A 107 -15.27 -6.27 -2.77
CA SER A 107 -16.28 -7.34 -2.87
C SER A 107 -17.43 -6.85 -3.75
N THR A 108 -17.50 -7.37 -4.98
CA THR A 108 -18.60 -7.04 -5.90
C THR A 108 -19.95 -7.55 -5.41
N PHE A 109 -19.97 -8.58 -4.55
CA PHE A 109 -21.17 -9.06 -3.89
C PHE A 109 -21.69 -8.03 -2.88
N ASP A 110 -20.82 -7.56 -1.97
CA ASP A 110 -21.17 -6.54 -0.96
C ASP A 110 -21.63 -5.25 -1.65
N LEU A 111 -20.96 -4.84 -2.73
CA LEU A 111 -21.31 -3.65 -3.51
C LEU A 111 -22.69 -3.74 -4.18
N ARG A 112 -23.07 -4.92 -4.69
CA ARG A 112 -24.40 -5.13 -5.29
C ARG A 112 -25.53 -5.17 -4.27
N ALA A 113 -25.25 -5.65 -3.06
CA ALA A 113 -26.21 -5.70 -1.96
C ALA A 113 -26.26 -4.38 -1.16
N GLY A 114 -25.21 -3.56 -1.26
CA GLY A 114 -25.06 -2.30 -0.56
C GLY A 114 -25.87 -1.16 -1.19
N ASN A 115 -25.90 -0.04 -0.47
CA ASN A 115 -26.51 1.20 -0.92
C ASN A 115 -25.65 2.41 -0.50
N HIS A 116 -26.00 3.60 -0.97
CA HIS A 116 -25.25 4.83 -0.68
C HIS A 116 -25.10 5.18 0.81
N ASN A 117 -25.95 4.66 1.69
CA ASN A 117 -25.90 4.94 3.13
C ASN A 117 -24.96 4.00 3.90
N ASP A 118 -24.43 2.95 3.27
CA ASP A 118 -23.47 2.05 3.91
C ASP A 118 -22.08 2.70 4.00
N LYS A 119 -21.88 3.47 5.07
CA LYS A 119 -20.63 4.18 5.36
C LYS A 119 -19.42 3.25 5.46
N ALA A 120 -19.60 2.05 6.03
CA ALA A 120 -18.50 1.11 6.23
C ALA A 120 -18.07 0.48 4.90
N LEU A 121 -19.02 0.19 4.01
CA LEU A 121 -18.72 -0.27 2.66
C LEU A 121 -18.07 0.82 1.82
N LYS A 122 -18.59 2.06 1.89
CA LYS A 122 -18.04 3.22 1.21
C LYS A 122 -16.58 3.48 1.60
N GLN A 123 -16.26 3.51 2.89
CA GLN A 123 -14.88 3.71 3.37
C GLN A 123 -13.91 2.62 2.88
N ARG A 124 -14.36 1.35 2.84
CA ARG A 124 -13.56 0.24 2.31
C ARG A 124 -13.27 0.44 0.81
N PHE A 125 -14.29 0.83 0.05
CA PHE A 125 -14.14 1.12 -1.37
C PHE A 125 -13.21 2.31 -1.62
N GLU A 126 -13.44 3.45 -0.97
CA GLU A 126 -12.63 4.67 -1.14
C GLU A 126 -11.15 4.40 -0.84
N ARG A 127 -10.87 3.67 0.25
CA ARG A 127 -9.49 3.24 0.56
C ARG A 127 -8.89 2.41 -0.58
N ASN A 128 -9.62 1.43 -1.10
CA ASN A 128 -9.13 0.58 -2.17
C ASN A 128 -8.92 1.39 -3.46
N TYR A 129 -9.84 2.30 -3.77
CA TYR A 129 -9.75 3.17 -4.93
C TYR A 129 -8.55 4.12 -4.85
N ALA A 130 -8.31 4.75 -3.69
CA ALA A 130 -7.14 5.59 -3.45
C ALA A 130 -5.81 4.83 -3.65
N ILE A 131 -5.74 3.57 -3.23
CA ILE A 131 -4.55 2.72 -3.46
C ILE A 131 -4.35 2.48 -4.96
N VAL A 132 -5.41 2.18 -5.71
CA VAL A 132 -5.33 1.94 -7.15
C VAL A 132 -4.97 3.23 -7.90
N MET A 133 -5.53 4.37 -7.51
CA MET A 133 -5.18 5.68 -8.05
C MET A 133 -3.68 5.97 -7.85
N ARG A 134 -3.15 5.73 -6.65
CA ARG A 134 -1.72 5.90 -6.38
C ARG A 134 -0.84 4.97 -7.23
N ARG A 135 -1.26 3.72 -7.46
CA ARG A 135 -0.57 2.79 -8.38
C ARG A 135 -0.58 3.32 -9.80
N ALA A 136 -1.70 3.86 -10.26
CA ALA A 136 -1.82 4.44 -11.59
C ALA A 136 -0.89 5.65 -11.77
N GLN A 137 -0.88 6.57 -10.81
CA GLN A 137 -0.02 7.75 -10.78
C GLN A 137 1.45 7.38 -10.83
N THR A 138 1.86 6.41 -10.00
CA THR A 138 3.26 5.93 -9.94
C THR A 138 3.63 4.98 -11.09
N GLY A 139 2.68 4.59 -11.96
CA GLY A 139 2.94 3.66 -13.07
C GLY A 139 3.25 2.24 -12.62
N GLN A 140 2.76 1.86 -11.44
CA GLN A 140 2.79 0.48 -10.95
C GLN A 140 1.64 -0.32 -11.58
N PRO A 141 1.81 -1.65 -11.73
CA PRO A 141 0.71 -2.50 -12.19
C PRO A 141 -0.55 -2.30 -11.34
N LEU A 142 -1.67 -2.01 -12.00
CA LEU A 142 -2.95 -1.84 -11.31
C LEU A 142 -3.41 -3.17 -10.70
N GLU A 143 -3.12 -4.26 -11.39
CA GLU A 143 -3.43 -5.63 -10.97
C GLU A 143 -2.46 -6.10 -9.89
N GLY A 144 -3.01 -6.68 -8.82
CA GLY A 144 -2.26 -7.20 -7.69
C GLY A 144 -3.07 -7.10 -6.40
N ARG A 145 -2.91 -8.07 -5.50
CA ARG A 145 -3.65 -8.12 -4.23
C ARG A 145 -3.52 -6.76 -3.51
N ILE A 146 -4.66 -6.09 -3.29
CA ILE A 146 -4.72 -4.97 -2.37
C ILE A 146 -4.72 -5.59 -0.97
N ALA A 147 -3.68 -5.34 -0.19
CA ALA A 147 -3.59 -5.86 1.16
C ALA A 147 -4.82 -5.39 1.96
N LYS A 148 -5.63 -6.37 2.39
CA LYS A 148 -6.69 -6.12 3.36
C LYS A 148 -6.01 -5.60 4.61
N GLY A 149 -6.49 -4.46 5.12
CA GLY A 149 -5.97 -3.91 6.37
C GLY A 149 -6.05 -4.98 7.47
N ILE A 150 -5.02 -5.07 8.30
CA ILE A 150 -5.08 -5.89 9.50
C ILE A 150 -6.25 -5.35 10.33
N GLY A 151 -7.22 -6.20 10.68
CA GLY A 151 -8.35 -5.78 11.49
C GLY A 151 -7.84 -5.14 12.79
N SER A 152 -8.32 -3.94 13.12
CA SER A 152 -8.03 -3.33 14.40
C SER A 152 -8.89 -3.98 15.47
N ASP A 153 -8.34 -4.20 16.66
CA ASP A 153 -9.08 -4.71 17.83
C ASP A 153 -10.30 -3.85 18.18
N SER A 154 -10.28 -2.57 17.79
CA SER A 154 -11.42 -1.65 17.90
C SER A 154 -12.67 -2.08 17.12
N MET A 155 -12.51 -2.94 16.12
CA MET A 155 -13.59 -3.48 15.28
C MET A 155 -14.08 -4.85 15.77
N ARG A 156 -13.45 -5.42 16.81
CA ARG A 156 -13.84 -6.69 17.41
C ARG A 156 -14.82 -6.44 18.57
N PRO A 157 -15.77 -7.34 18.85
CA PRO A 157 -16.63 -7.22 20.04
C PRO A 157 -15.77 -7.06 21.30
N ARG A 158 -16.05 -6.03 22.11
CA ARG A 158 -15.23 -5.68 23.29
C ARG A 158 -15.07 -6.86 24.26
N GLU A 159 -16.11 -7.66 24.38
CA GLU A 159 -16.14 -8.88 25.19
C GLU A 159 -15.15 -9.95 24.72
N GLN A 160 -14.95 -10.12 23.41
CA GLN A 160 -13.93 -11.03 22.88
C GLN A 160 -12.52 -10.52 23.18
N VAL A 161 -12.28 -9.22 22.98
CA VAL A 161 -10.98 -8.59 23.27
C VAL A 161 -10.65 -8.70 24.76
N GLN A 162 -11.62 -8.44 25.63
CA GLN A 162 -11.46 -8.55 27.09
C GLN A 162 -11.17 -10.00 27.51
N LEU A 163 -11.87 -10.98 26.95
CA LEU A 163 -11.65 -12.39 27.28
C LEU A 163 -10.25 -12.85 26.89
N GLU A 164 -9.77 -12.46 25.71
CA GLU A 164 -8.41 -12.75 25.26
C GLU A 164 -7.36 -12.09 26.18
N HIS A 165 -7.60 -10.84 26.59
CA HIS A 165 -6.72 -10.14 27.53
C HIS A 165 -6.65 -10.87 28.87
N SER A 166 -7.80 -11.17 29.48
CA SER A 166 -7.88 -11.89 30.75
C SER A 166 -7.24 -13.27 30.67
N ARG A 167 -7.37 -13.98 29.53
CA ARG A 167 -6.71 -15.26 29.30
C ARG A 167 -5.18 -15.11 29.26
N LYS A 168 -4.66 -14.09 28.56
CA LYS A 168 -3.20 -13.84 28.51
C LYS A 168 -2.63 -13.49 29.88
N GLU A 169 -3.35 -12.68 30.66
CA GLU A 169 -2.95 -12.35 32.04
C GLU A 169 -2.93 -13.60 32.93
N ALA A 170 -3.97 -14.44 32.86
CA ALA A 170 -4.01 -15.70 33.60
C ALA A 170 -2.85 -16.63 33.23
N GLU A 171 -2.54 -16.75 31.94
CA GLU A 171 -1.41 -17.55 31.46
C GLU A 171 -0.06 -16.99 31.93
N ALA A 172 0.12 -15.66 31.88
CA ALA A 172 1.32 -15.00 32.39
C ALA A 172 1.52 -15.24 33.89
N LEU A 173 0.44 -15.22 34.69
CA LEU A 173 0.48 -15.52 36.12
C LEU A 173 0.86 -16.99 36.39
N VAL A 174 0.31 -17.93 35.61
CA VAL A 174 0.64 -19.36 35.72
C VAL A 174 2.13 -19.60 35.44
N ILE A 175 2.66 -18.95 34.40
CA ILE A 175 4.09 -19.01 34.04
C ILE A 175 4.95 -18.38 35.15
N ALA A 176 4.58 -17.21 35.65
CA ALA A 176 5.32 -16.51 36.70
C ALA A 176 5.37 -17.29 38.03
N GLN A 177 4.32 -18.06 38.32
CA GLN A 177 4.26 -18.96 39.49
C GLN A 177 5.09 -20.24 39.30
N GLY A 178 5.74 -20.41 38.16
CA GLY A 178 6.54 -21.58 37.84
C GLY A 178 5.73 -22.87 37.74
N ILE A 179 4.42 -22.76 37.46
CA ILE A 179 3.55 -23.93 37.32
C ILE A 179 3.93 -24.63 36.01
N PRO A 180 4.36 -25.90 36.07
CA PRO A 180 4.83 -26.59 34.88
C PRO A 180 3.66 -26.93 33.94
N ALA A 181 3.88 -26.76 32.64
CA ALA A 181 2.87 -27.00 31.61
C ALA A 181 2.55 -28.49 31.37
N ASN A 182 3.42 -29.40 31.80
CA ASN A 182 3.18 -30.85 31.67
C ASN A 182 2.29 -31.36 32.83
N PRO A 183 1.17 -32.06 32.53
CA PRO A 183 0.26 -32.63 33.53
C PRO A 183 0.94 -33.49 34.60
N GLN A 184 1.96 -34.28 34.24
CA GLN A 184 2.65 -35.16 35.18
C GLN A 184 3.43 -34.37 36.23
N SER A 185 4.20 -33.37 35.79
CA SER A 185 4.95 -32.47 36.67
C SER A 185 4.04 -31.55 37.49
N ALA A 186 2.91 -31.10 36.92
CA ALA A 186 1.93 -30.29 37.65
C ALA A 186 1.28 -31.10 38.78
N ARG A 187 0.92 -32.36 38.50
CA ARG A 187 0.42 -33.30 39.51
C ARG A 187 1.46 -33.58 40.59
N ALA A 188 2.72 -33.84 40.23
CA ALA A 188 3.79 -34.07 41.20
C ALA A 188 4.02 -32.86 42.11
N MET A 189 4.07 -31.65 41.54
CA MET A 189 4.19 -30.40 42.29
C MET A 189 3.01 -30.19 43.24
N LEU A 190 1.78 -30.47 42.80
CA LEU A 190 0.58 -30.35 43.62
C LEU A 190 0.58 -31.34 44.79
N LEU A 191 0.90 -32.61 44.53
CA LEU A 191 0.98 -33.64 45.57
C LEU A 191 2.06 -33.30 46.61
N ALA A 192 3.22 -32.80 46.17
CA ALA A 192 4.29 -32.33 47.04
C ALA A 192 3.84 -31.13 47.92
N LYS A 193 3.16 -30.13 47.34
CA LYS A 193 2.62 -28.98 48.10
C LYS A 193 1.55 -29.37 49.12
N LEU A 194 0.72 -30.35 48.81
CA LEU A 194 -0.35 -30.84 49.70
C LEU A 194 0.15 -31.84 50.75
N GLY A 195 1.43 -32.22 50.73
CA GLY A 195 2.00 -33.20 51.66
C GLY A 195 1.47 -34.63 51.48
N ILE A 196 0.87 -34.94 50.33
CA ILE A 196 0.26 -36.24 50.05
C ILE A 196 1.31 -37.14 49.42
N ARG A 197 1.74 -38.17 50.15
CA ARG A 197 2.53 -39.28 49.60
C ARG A 197 1.56 -40.37 49.14
N ARG A 198 1.53 -40.64 47.83
CA ARG A 198 0.93 -41.88 47.33
C ARG A 198 2.09 -42.84 47.15
N GLU A 199 2.11 -43.90 47.94
CA GLU A 199 3.08 -44.98 47.74
C GLU A 199 2.80 -45.64 46.39
N ASP A 200 3.84 -45.84 45.59
CA ASP A 200 3.75 -46.59 44.35
C ASP A 200 3.50 -48.06 44.72
N HIS A 201 2.23 -48.46 44.76
CA HIS A 201 1.88 -49.86 44.61
C HIS A 201 2.11 -50.24 43.14
N ALA A 202 3.22 -50.95 42.93
CA ALA A 202 3.57 -51.61 41.68
C ALA A 202 2.48 -52.59 41.21
#